data_AF-A0A392TBM2-F1
#
_entry.id   AF-A0A392TBM2-F1
#
_cell.length_a   1.000
_cell.length_b   1.000
_cell.length_c   1.000
_cell.angle_alpha   90.00
_cell.angle_beta   90.00
_cell.angle_gamma   90.00
#
_symmetry.space_group_name_H-M   'P 1'
#
loop_
_entity.id
_entity.type
_entity.pdbx_description
1 polymer ?
#
loop_
_entity_poly.entity_id
_entity_poly.type
_entity_poly.pdbx_seq_one_letter_code
_entity_poly.pdbx_strand_id
1 'polypeptide(L)' 'MIVTEEDGSARVDANGHPMTRRVARFPLSWSEKHFATSTDSYLTKDETLSDEERVGLAKLQ' A
#
# COMPACT_ATOMS: atom_id res chain seq x y z
N MET A 1 1.19 -3.21 -12.01
CA MET A 1 -0.13 -3.82 -12.23
C MET A 1 -0.05 -4.63 -13.51
N ILE A 2 -0.58 -5.85 -13.53
CA ILE A 2 -0.61 -6.69 -14.74
C ILE A 2 -1.63 -6.08 -15.71
N VAL A 3 -1.27 -6.00 -16.99
CA VAL A 3 -2.20 -5.57 -18.03
C VAL A 3 -3.00 -6.79 -18.47
N THR A 4 -4.32 -6.68 -18.51
CA THR A 4 -5.22 -7.77 -18.89
C THR A 4 -5.96 -7.46 -20.19
N GLU A 5 -6.26 -8.49 -20.98
CA GLU A 5 -7.17 -8.40 -22.12
C GLU A 5 -8.64 -8.35 -21.65
N GLU A 6 -9.58 -8.19 -22.57
CA GLU A 6 -11.02 -8.09 -22.26
C GLU A 6 -11.60 -9.37 -21.61
N ASP A 7 -11.00 -10.52 -21.90
CA ASP A 7 -11.35 -11.80 -21.29
C ASP A 7 -10.72 -12.02 -19.89
N GLY A 8 -9.93 -11.05 -19.41
CA GLY A 8 -9.25 -11.08 -18.12
C GLY A 8 -7.91 -11.82 -18.11
N SER A 9 -7.48 -12.40 -19.24
CA SER A 9 -6.17 -13.02 -19.36
C SER A 9 -5.04 -11.98 -19.30
N ALA A 10 -3.86 -12.38 -18.79
CA ALA A 10 -2.71 -11.48 -18.73
C ALA A 10 -2.13 -11.27 -20.14
N ARG A 11 -1.98 -10.01 -20.54
CA ARG A 11 -1.27 -9.65 -21.76
C ARG A 11 0.21 -9.97 -21.60
N VAL A 12 0.83 -10.56 -22.62
CA VAL A 12 2.24 -10.99 -22.60
C VAL A 12 3.10 -10.23 -23.62
N ASP A 13 4.40 -10.12 -23.34
CA ASP A 13 5.39 -9.53 -24.24
C ASP A 13 5.91 -10.53 -25.28
N ALA A 14 6.83 -10.09 -26.15
CA ALA A 14 7.40 -10.91 -27.21
C ALA A 14 8.18 -12.15 -26.70
N ASN A 15 8.58 -12.17 -25.43
CA ASN A 15 9.27 -13.28 -24.79
C ASN A 15 8.30 -14.16 -23.98
N GLY A 16 7.00 -13.85 -24.00
CA GLY A 16 5.97 -14.57 -23.24
C GLY A 16 5.85 -14.16 -21.78
N HIS A 17 6.51 -13.08 -21.35
CA HIS A 17 6.39 -12.60 -19.97
C HIS A 17 5.19 -11.67 -19.81
N PRO A 18 4.49 -11.68 -18.67
CA PRO A 18 3.37 -10.76 -18.42
C PRO A 18 3.79 -9.29 -18.55
N MET A 19 3.05 -8.54 -19.35
CA MET A 19 3.19 -7.10 -19.42
C MET A 19 2.73 -6.46 -18.12
N THR A 20 3.53 -5.50 -17.64
CA THR A 20 3.18 -4.71 -16.45
C THR A 20 3.17 -3.23 -16.78
N ARG A 21 2.19 -2.51 -16.23
CA ARG A 21 2.17 -1.05 -16.25
C ARG A 21 2.58 -0.51 -14.88
N ARG A 22 3.37 0.55 -14.90
CA ARG A 22 3.62 1.40 -13.73
C ARG A 22 2.34 2.12 -13.38
N VAL A 23 1.82 1.81 -12.20
CA VAL A 23 0.69 2.51 -11.58
C VAL A 23 1.23 3.11 -10.31
N ALA A 24 1.10 4.42 -10.15
CA ALA A 24 1.44 5.08 -8.90
C ALA A 24 0.60 4.44 -7.79
N ARG A 25 1.27 3.79 -6.83
CA ARG A 25 0.64 3.28 -5.60
C ARG A 25 0.92 4.21 -4.43
N PHE A 26 0.97 5.52 -4.69
CA PHE A 26 0.66 6.46 -3.61
C PHE A 26 -0.70 6.07 -3.03
N PRO A 27 -0.97 6.29 -1.74
CA PRO A 27 -2.31 6.04 -1.21
C PRO A 27 -3.30 6.80 -2.10
N LEU A 28 -4.05 6.06 -2.92
CA LEU A 28 -4.75 6.58 -4.11
C LEU A 28 -5.93 7.52 -3.78
N SER A 29 -6.04 7.96 -2.53
CA SER A 29 -7.13 8.78 -2.00
C SER A 29 -6.67 10.02 -1.24
N TRP A 30 -5.37 10.32 -1.18
CA TRP A 30 -4.90 11.51 -0.49
C TRP A 30 -5.25 12.78 -1.27
N SER A 31 -6.36 13.40 -0.86
CA SER A 31 -6.71 14.77 -1.22
C SER A 31 -6.00 15.78 -0.31
N GLU A 32 -6.07 17.07 -0.63
CA GLU A 32 -5.54 18.18 0.19
C GLU A 32 -5.93 18.08 1.68
N LYS A 33 -7.12 17.53 1.97
CA LYS A 33 -7.59 17.25 3.34
C LYS A 33 -6.64 16.35 4.16
N HIS A 34 -5.93 15.43 3.51
CA HIS A 34 -4.98 14.53 4.17
C HIS A 34 -3.68 15.26 4.55
N PHE A 35 -3.36 16.37 3.89
CA PHE A 35 -2.24 17.25 4.23
C PHE A 35 -2.60 18.28 5.30
N ALA A 36 -3.89 18.60 5.45
CA ALA A 36 -4.37 19.46 6.53
C ALA A 36 -4.28 18.76 7.91
N THR A 37 -4.29 17.42 7.93
CA THR A 37 -4.10 16.64 9.15
C THR A 37 -2.63 16.55 9.48
N SER A 38 -2.24 16.85 10.74
CA SER A 38 -0.87 16.64 11.20
C SER A 38 -0.43 15.20 10.94
N THR A 39 0.82 15.02 10.52
CA THR A 39 1.43 13.70 10.34
C THR A 39 1.34 12.85 11.61
N ASP A 40 1.25 13.49 12.79
CA ASP A 40 1.03 12.84 14.08
C ASP A 40 -0.24 11.97 14.13
N SER A 41 -1.26 12.25 13.31
CA SER A 41 -2.48 11.41 13.26
C SER A 41 -2.25 10.03 12.64
N TYR A 42 -1.14 9.86 11.92
CA TYR A 42 -0.74 8.61 11.28
C TYR A 42 0.29 7.85 12.10
N LEU A 43 0.78 8.43 13.19
CA LEU A 43 1.72 7.78 14.09
C LEU A 43 0.95 6.93 15.09
N THR A 44 1.21 5.63 15.08
CA THR A 44 0.81 4.75 16.16
C THR A 44 1.72 5.03 17.35
N LYS A 45 1.16 5.60 18.42
CA LYS A 45 1.90 5.86 19.66
C LYS A 45 1.81 4.64 20.57
N ASP A 46 2.85 4.41 21.36
CA ASP A 46 2.86 3.31 22.34
C ASP A 46 1.65 3.36 23.29
N GLU A 47 1.16 4.56 23.60
CA GLU A 47 -0.02 4.80 24.45
C GLU A 47 -1.33 4.30 23.82
N THR A 48 -1.36 4.17 22.49
CA THR A 48 -2.54 3.78 21.71
C THR A 48 -2.57 2.29 21.39
N LEU A 49 -1.48 1.57 21.67
CA LEU A 49 -1.36 0.15 21.42
C LEU A 49 -1.92 -0.64 22.62
N SER A 50 -2.68 -1.68 22.34
CA SER A 50 -3.01 -2.70 23.34
C SER A 50 -1.75 -3.46 23.78
N ASP A 51 -1.79 -4.11 24.95
CA ASP A 51 -0.64 -4.86 25.47
C ASP A 51 -0.17 -5.96 24.51
N GLU A 52 -1.09 -6.59 23.79
CA GLU A 52 -0.77 -7.62 22.79
C GLU A 52 -0.05 -7.03 21.56
N GLU A 53 -0.47 -5.86 21.09
CA GLU A 53 0.19 -5.18 19.97
C GLU A 53 1.57 -4.64 20.38
N ARG A 54 1.73 -4.17 21.62
CA ARG A 54 3.04 -3.75 22.17
C ARG A 54 4.02 -4.92 22.23
N VAL A 55 3.56 -6.09 22.69
CA VAL A 55 4.37 -7.31 22.69
C VAL A 55 4.69 -7.77 21.26
N GLY A 56 3.75 -7.63 20.33
CA GLY A 56 3.96 -7.91 18.91
C GLY A 56 5.03 -7.01 18.30
N LEU A 57 4.99 -5.70 18.58
CA LEU A 57 5.95 -4.72 18.08
C LEU A 57 7.36 -4.96 18.64
N ALA A 58 7.50 -5.24 19.93
CA ALA A 58 8.79 -5.51 20.56
C ALA A 58 9.51 -6.74 19.97
N LYS A 59 8.76 -7.69 19.39
CA LYS A 59 9.32 -8.87 18.70
C LYS A 59 9.87 -8.58 17.31
N LEU A 60 9.59 -7.39 16.76
CA LEU A 60 10.03 -6.96 15.42
C LEU A 60 11.33 -6.12 15.45
N GLN A 61 11.86 -5.81 16.64
CA GLN A 61 13.14 -5.10 16.84
C GLN A 61 14.29 -6.09 17.05
#